data_AF-A0A6S7FFA7-F1
#
_entry.id   AF-A0A6S7FFA7-F1
#
_cell.length_a   1.000
_cell.length_b   1.000
_cell.length_c   1.000
_cell.angle_alpha   90.00
_cell.angle_beta   90.00
_cell.angle_gamma   90.00
#
_symmetry.space_group_name_H-M   'P 1'
#
loop_
_entity.id
_entity.type
_entity.pdbx_description
1 polymer ?
#
loop_
_entity_poly.entity_id
_entity_poly.type
_entity_poly.pdbx_seq_one_letter_code
_entity_poly.pdbx_strand_id
1 'polypeptide(L)'
;MAVASHEVTPDALPYYDQGYEEPEVREMVNQLIDEETRRYRGSKKYLEHLPPVVYDKFLTPVLKNEFDRISKRQPMDLLSMKRYELPLPPTAQKNDLTAWQEAVDNSSAQLEHQATRICNLELLSTYGARHGG
;
A
#
# COMPACT_ATOMS: atom_id res chain seq x y z
N MET A 1 -40.00 20.63 -16.04
CA MET A 1 -40.61 19.45 -16.69
C MET A 1 -39.77 18.25 -16.32
N ALA A 2 -40.25 17.40 -15.41
CA ALA A 2 -39.58 16.14 -15.09
C ALA A 2 -39.82 15.17 -16.26
N VAL A 3 -38.74 14.66 -16.84
CA VAL A 3 -38.81 13.59 -17.84
C VAL A 3 -39.18 12.33 -17.08
N ALA A 4 -40.38 11.79 -17.31
CA ALA A 4 -40.77 10.49 -16.79
C ALA A 4 -39.85 9.44 -17.41
N SER A 5 -38.92 8.91 -16.62
CA SER A 5 -38.13 7.74 -16.99
C SER A 5 -39.09 6.57 -17.15
N HIS A 6 -39.24 6.09 -18.38
CA HIS A 6 -39.96 4.85 -18.66
C HIS A 6 -39.11 3.70 -18.09
N GLU A 7 -39.37 3.32 -16.83
CA GLU A 7 -38.69 2.23 -16.16
C GLU A 7 -39.23 0.90 -16.72
N VAL A 8 -38.69 0.49 -17.87
CA VAL A 8 -38.91 -0.85 -18.40
C VAL A 8 -38.18 -1.80 -17.47
N THR A 9 -38.93 -2.47 -16.59
CA THR A 9 -38.37 -3.50 -15.71
C THR A 9 -38.06 -4.74 -16.56
N PRO A 10 -36.78 -5.13 -16.70
CA PRO A 10 -36.45 -6.35 -17.43
C PRO A 10 -36.93 -7.56 -16.62
N ASP A 11 -37.69 -8.44 -17.27
CA ASP A 11 -38.10 -9.73 -16.71
C ASP A 11 -36.98 -10.75 -16.90
N ALA A 12 -36.09 -10.82 -15.91
CA ALA A 12 -35.02 -11.80 -15.84
C ALA A 12 -34.75 -12.07 -14.35
N LEU A 13 -35.30 -13.17 -13.82
CA LEU A 13 -35.33 -13.46 -12.39
C LEU A 13 -34.26 -14.49 -12.03
N PRO A 14 -33.16 -14.10 -11.35
CA PRO A 14 -32.06 -15.03 -11.05
C PRO A 14 -32.49 -16.26 -10.24
N TYR A 15 -33.52 -16.13 -9.40
CA TYR A 15 -34.00 -17.22 -8.56
C TYR A 15 -34.85 -18.27 -9.28
N TYR A 16 -35.47 -17.89 -10.41
CA TYR A 16 -36.32 -18.77 -11.22
C TYR A 16 -35.54 -19.34 -12.42
N ASP A 17 -34.69 -18.50 -13.03
CA ASP A 17 -33.94 -18.78 -14.26
C ASP A 17 -32.60 -19.51 -13.96
N GLN A 18 -32.66 -20.68 -13.33
CA GLN A 18 -31.47 -21.43 -12.87
C GLN A 18 -30.65 -22.07 -14.00
N GLY A 19 -31.20 -22.19 -15.22
CA GLY A 19 -30.54 -22.84 -16.37
C GLY A 19 -29.53 -21.97 -17.12
N TYR A 20 -29.38 -20.70 -16.74
CA TYR A 20 -28.49 -19.74 -17.41
C TYR A 20 -27.11 -19.62 -16.75
N GLU A 21 -26.88 -20.32 -15.64
CA GLU A 21 -25.56 -20.38 -14.98
C GLU A 21 -24.59 -21.37 -15.66
N GLU A 22 -25.08 -22.18 -16.60
CA GLU A 22 -24.27 -23.13 -17.36
C GLU A 22 -23.21 -22.40 -18.19
N PRO A 23 -21.93 -22.82 -18.13
CA PRO A 23 -20.82 -22.14 -18.83
C PRO A 23 -21.05 -22.01 -20.35
N GLU A 24 -21.63 -23.04 -20.97
CA GLU A 24 -21.91 -23.08 -22.42
C GLU A 24 -22.91 -22.00 -22.84
N VAL A 25 -23.97 -21.79 -22.04
CA VAL A 25 -25.00 -20.77 -22.31
C VAL A 25 -24.42 -19.38 -22.15
N ARG A 26 -23.59 -19.17 -21.12
CA ARG A 26 -22.91 -17.90 -20.88
C ARG A 26 -21.94 -17.53 -21.99
N GLU A 27 -21.17 -18.50 -22.50
CA GLU A 27 -20.26 -18.29 -23.63
C GLU A 27 -21.02 -17.94 -24.91
N MET A 28 -22.10 -18.66 -25.22
CA MET A 28 -22.96 -18.35 -26.36
C MET A 28 -23.54 -16.92 -26.27
N VAL A 29 -24.05 -16.54 -25.10
CA VAL A 29 -24.60 -15.19 -24.88
C VAL A 29 -23.54 -14.11 -25.06
N ASN A 30 -22.32 -14.31 -24.52
CA ASN A 30 -21.22 -13.37 -24.70
C ASN A 30 -20.83 -13.19 -26.17
N GLN A 31 -20.81 -14.27 -26.96
CA GLN A 31 -20.53 -14.18 -28.40
C GLN A 31 -21.57 -13.33 -29.14
N LEU A 32 -22.86 -13.54 -28.82
CA LEU A 32 -23.95 -12.74 -29.40
C LEU A 32 -23.85 -11.26 -29.00
N ILE A 33 -23.50 -10.96 -27.75
CA ILE A 33 -23.28 -9.58 -27.27
C ILE A 33 -22.10 -8.94 -28.01
N ASP A 34 -21.01 -9.66 -28.21
CA ASP A 34 -19.83 -9.16 -28.92
C ASP A 34 -20.13 -8.86 -30.39
N GLU A 35 -20.92 -9.71 -31.07
CA GLU A 35 -21.37 -9.46 -32.44
C GLU A 35 -22.21 -8.19 -32.56
N GLU A 36 -23.15 -7.99 -31.64
CA GLU A 36 -23.98 -6.77 -31.62
C GLU A 36 -23.17 -5.53 -31.22
N THR A 37 -22.24 -5.64 -30.26
CA THR A 37 -21.36 -4.53 -29.84
C THR A 37 -20.39 -4.12 -30.96
N ARG A 38 -20.00 -5.05 -31.84
CA ARG A 38 -19.21 -4.74 -33.04
C ARG A 38 -20.02 -4.00 -34.10
N ARG A 39 -21.28 -4.38 -34.30
CA ARG A 39 -22.20 -3.74 -35.25
C ARG A 39 -22.64 -2.36 -34.78
N TYR A 40 -22.90 -2.22 -33.49
CA TYR A 40 -23.34 -0.99 -32.86
C TYR A 40 -22.33 -0.58 -31.78
N ARG A 41 -21.32 0.20 -32.17
CA ARG A 41 -20.41 0.82 -31.20
C ARG A 41 -21.21 1.82 -30.37
N GLY A 42 -21.61 1.41 -29.18
CA GLY A 42 -22.36 2.23 -28.23
C GLY A 42 -21.79 3.64 -28.11
N SER A 43 -22.68 4.61 -28.05
CA SER A 43 -22.32 6.01 -27.84
C SER A 43 -21.52 6.12 -26.55
N LYS A 44 -20.27 6.64 -26.60
CA LYS A 44 -19.37 6.81 -25.43
C LYS A 44 -19.93 7.70 -24.31
N LYS A 45 -21.17 8.17 -24.47
CA LYS A 45 -21.92 9.03 -23.55
C LYS A 45 -22.32 8.36 -22.24
N TYR A 46 -22.21 7.04 -22.13
CA TYR A 46 -22.46 6.35 -20.85
C TYR A 46 -21.49 6.80 -19.73
N LEU A 47 -20.37 7.45 -20.06
CA LEU A 47 -19.42 8.03 -19.08
C LEU A 47 -19.62 9.54 -18.85
N GLU A 48 -20.56 10.21 -19.52
CA GLU A 48 -20.74 11.67 -19.41
C GLU A 48 -21.18 12.13 -18.01
N HIS A 49 -21.83 11.25 -17.25
CA HIS A 49 -22.25 11.52 -15.87
C HIS A 49 -21.09 11.42 -14.87
N LEU A 50 -19.95 10.86 -15.27
CA LEU A 50 -18.79 10.72 -14.42
C LEU A 50 -17.90 11.96 -14.56
N PRO A 51 -17.36 12.50 -13.45
CA PRO A 51 -16.38 13.57 -13.52
C PRO A 51 -15.15 13.09 -14.31
N PRO A 52 -14.44 14.01 -14.99
CA PRO A 52 -13.21 13.67 -15.71
C PRO A 52 -12.22 12.98 -14.76
N VAL A 53 -11.58 11.92 -15.24
CA VAL A 53 -10.64 11.13 -14.44
C VAL A 53 -9.44 12.01 -14.06
N VAL A 54 -9.29 12.28 -12.78
CA VAL A 54 -8.15 13.02 -12.24
C VAL A 54 -7.10 12.03 -11.77
N TYR A 55 -6.12 11.74 -12.63
CA TYR A 55 -5.02 10.81 -12.34
C TYR A 55 -4.09 11.35 -11.23
N ASP A 56 -4.02 12.67 -11.06
CA ASP A 56 -3.12 13.32 -10.11
C ASP A 56 -3.74 13.57 -8.73
N LYS A 57 -4.99 13.13 -8.50
CA LYS A 57 -5.74 13.42 -7.26
C LYS A 57 -5.02 12.97 -6.00
N PHE A 58 -4.24 11.90 -6.11
CA PHE A 58 -3.49 11.29 -5.00
C PHE A 58 -1.98 11.43 -5.16
N LEU A 59 -1.53 12.24 -6.13
CA LEU A 59 -0.11 12.41 -6.42
C LEU A 59 0.50 13.37 -5.39
N THR A 60 1.03 12.79 -4.31
CA THR A 60 1.72 13.55 -3.25
C THR A 60 3.12 13.97 -3.69
N PRO A 61 3.69 15.05 -3.12
CA PRO A 61 5.08 15.44 -3.38
C PRO A 61 6.08 14.31 -3.09
N VAL A 62 5.81 13.50 -2.06
CA VAL A 62 6.63 12.32 -1.73
C VAL A 62 6.59 11.31 -2.87
N LEU A 63 5.41 10.99 -3.39
CA LEU A 63 5.26 10.02 -4.48
C LEU A 63 5.94 10.51 -5.77
N LYS A 64 5.85 11.81 -6.09
CA LYS A 64 6.58 12.41 -7.22
C LYS A 64 8.09 12.23 -7.10
N ASN A 65 8.63 12.55 -5.93
CA ASN A 65 10.06 12.41 -5.66
C ASN A 65 10.52 10.95 -5.75
N GLU A 66 9.70 10.00 -5.28
CA GLU A 66 9.98 8.57 -5.38
C GLU A 66 9.95 8.09 -6.84
N PHE A 67 8.99 8.53 -7.64
CA PHE A 67 8.96 8.24 -9.08
C PHE A 67 10.19 8.80 -9.81
N ASP A 68 10.62 10.02 -9.48
CA ASP A 68 11.83 10.62 -10.04
C ASP A 68 13.09 9.84 -9.64
N ARG A 69 13.18 9.37 -8.39
CA ARG A 69 14.27 8.53 -7.92
C ARG A 69 14.33 7.21 -8.68
N ILE A 70 13.19 6.53 -8.84
CA ILE A 70 13.07 5.27 -9.59
C ILE A 70 13.45 5.47 -11.06
N SER A 71 12.98 6.55 -11.68
CA SER A 71 13.31 6.92 -13.07
C SER A 71 14.82 7.13 -13.26
N LYS A 72 15.46 7.76 -12.28
CA LYS A 72 16.92 7.95 -12.24
C LYS A 72 17.70 6.72 -11.80
N ARG A 73 17.03 5.58 -11.53
CA ARG A 73 17.60 4.34 -10.99
C ARG A 73 18.46 4.56 -9.74
N GLN A 74 18.10 5.55 -8.94
CA GLN A 74 18.81 5.83 -7.70
C GLN A 74 18.37 4.80 -6.65
N PRO A 75 19.33 4.11 -6.01
CA PRO A 75 19.01 3.19 -4.91
C PRO A 75 18.39 3.97 -3.74
N MET A 76 17.56 3.29 -2.96
CA MET A 76 17.00 3.84 -1.73
C MET A 76 18.11 4.01 -0.69
N ASP A 77 18.08 5.12 0.05
CA ASP A 77 18.95 5.28 1.21
C ASP A 77 18.67 4.16 2.21
N LEU A 78 19.73 3.42 2.53
CA LEU A 78 19.65 2.35 3.52
C LEU A 78 19.42 2.96 4.90
N LEU A 79 18.51 2.35 5.67
CA LEU A 79 18.34 2.72 7.06
C LEU A 79 19.66 2.49 7.81
N SER A 80 20.21 3.56 8.38
CA SER A 80 21.46 3.49 9.13
C SER A 80 21.26 2.63 10.39
N MET A 81 21.91 1.47 10.43
CA MET A 81 21.95 0.61 11.62
C MET A 81 23.03 1.04 12.62
N LYS A 82 23.76 2.13 12.35
CA LYS A 82 24.88 2.61 13.19
C LYS A 82 24.48 2.91 14.64
N ARG A 83 23.20 3.15 14.92
CA ARG A 83 22.68 3.34 16.28
C ARG A 83 22.68 2.04 17.12
N TYR A 84 22.67 0.88 16.47
CA TYR A 84 22.63 -0.42 17.14
C TYR A 84 24.01 -1.08 17.25
N GLU A 85 24.99 -0.54 16.55
CA GLU A 85 26.38 -0.96 16.63
C GLU A 85 27.15 0.04 17.50
N LEU A 86 28.12 -0.45 18.27
CA LEU A 86 29.07 0.39 19.00
C LEU A 86 30.39 0.38 18.21
N PRO A 87 30.50 1.11 17.07
CA PRO A 87 31.74 1.13 16.32
C PRO A 87 32.83 1.77 17.18
N LEU A 88 33.97 1.09 17.31
CA LEU A 88 35.15 1.72 17.90
C LEU A 88 35.56 2.90 17.02
N PRO A 89 36.00 4.03 17.59
CA PRO A 89 36.55 5.13 16.80
C PRO A 89 37.61 4.60 15.83
N PRO A 90 37.51 4.88 14.52
CA PRO A 90 38.46 4.37 13.54
C PRO A 90 39.89 4.73 13.93
N THR A 91 40.86 3.84 13.70
CA THR A 91 42.27 4.05 14.09
C THR A 91 42.87 5.35 13.54
N ALA A 92 42.34 5.86 12.42
CA ALA A 92 42.72 7.12 11.79
C ALA A 92 42.13 8.39 12.46
N GLN A 93 41.09 8.27 13.29
CA GLN A 93 40.39 9.37 13.96
C GLN A 93 40.60 9.38 15.49
N LYS A 94 41.58 8.62 16.00
CA LYS A 94 41.88 8.57 17.45
C LYS A 94 42.25 9.92 18.08
N ASN A 95 42.71 10.88 17.28
CA ASN A 95 43.04 12.23 17.72
C ASN A 95 41.89 13.23 17.51
N ASP A 96 40.76 12.80 16.96
CA ASP A 96 39.60 13.67 16.70
C ASP A 96 38.64 13.66 17.89
N LEU A 97 38.55 14.80 18.58
CA LEU A 97 37.73 14.96 19.79
C LEU A 97 36.23 14.78 19.49
N THR A 98 35.76 15.16 18.30
CA THR A 98 34.33 15.04 17.96
C THR A 98 33.90 13.59 17.77
N ALA A 99 34.74 12.75 17.16
CA ALA A 99 34.46 11.32 17.00
C ALA A 99 34.38 10.58 18.35
N TRP A 100 35.17 11.00 19.35
CA TRP A 100 35.07 10.46 20.71
C TRP A 100 33.79 10.88 21.42
N GLN A 101 33.38 12.14 21.28
CA GLN A 101 32.13 12.62 21.85
C GLN A 101 30.92 11.87 21.26
N GLU A 102 30.88 11.70 19.94
CA GLU A 102 29.81 10.94 19.28
C GLU A 102 29.75 9.47 19.72
N ALA A 103 30.92 8.84 19.92
CA ALA A 103 31.00 7.47 20.42
C ALA A 103 30.50 7.34 21.87
N VAL A 104 30.84 8.31 22.73
CA VAL A 104 30.35 8.39 24.11
C VAL A 104 28.83 8.60 24.13
N ASP A 105 28.32 9.54 23.34
CA ASP A 105 26.89 9.83 23.27
C ASP A 105 26.10 8.60 22.77
N ASN A 106 26.60 7.90 21.74
CA ASN A 106 26.02 6.65 21.27
C ASN A 106 26.06 5.55 22.34
N SER A 107 27.17 5.43 23.09
CA SER A 107 27.27 4.46 24.19
C SER A 107 26.29 4.75 25.33
N SER A 108 26.06 6.02 25.65
CA SER A 108 25.10 6.43 26.68
C SER A 108 23.66 6.12 26.27
N ALA A 109 23.30 6.40 25.01
CA ALA A 109 22.00 6.05 24.47
C ALA A 109 21.79 4.52 24.46
N GLN A 110 22.82 3.74 24.12
CA GLN A 110 22.74 2.29 24.15
C GLN A 110 22.53 1.74 25.57
N LEU A 111 23.20 2.32 26.58
CA LEU A 111 23.01 1.92 27.98
C LEU A 111 21.55 2.09 28.44
N GLU A 112 20.96 3.25 28.15
CA GLU A 112 19.55 3.54 28.48
C GLU A 112 18.59 2.59 27.75
N HIS A 113 18.87 2.29 26.48
CA HIS A 113 18.10 1.31 25.72
C HIS A 113 18.21 -0.10 26.32
N GLN A 114 19.38 -0.52 26.80
CA GLN A 114 19.54 -1.81 27.48
C GLN A 114 18.82 -1.85 28.83
N ALA A 115 18.91 -0.77 29.63
CA ALA A 115 18.17 -0.67 30.89
C ALA A 115 16.65 -0.81 30.67
N THR A 116 16.12 -0.12 29.65
CA THR A 116 14.71 -0.24 29.24
C THR A 116 14.37 -1.65 28.77
N ARG A 117 15.26 -2.29 27.98
CA ARG A 117 15.07 -3.68 27.53
C ARG A 117 15.00 -4.64 28.70
N ILE A 118 15.88 -4.50 29.69
CA ILE A 118 15.88 -5.33 30.90
C ILE A 118 14.56 -5.17 31.64
N CYS A 119 14.12 -3.94 31.91
CA CYS A 119 12.83 -3.66 32.55
C CYS A 119 11.65 -4.30 31.77
N ASN A 120 11.64 -4.17 30.44
CA ASN A 120 10.61 -4.78 29.60
C ASN A 120 10.63 -6.32 29.66
N LEU A 121 11.82 -6.93 29.74
CA LEU A 121 11.96 -8.39 29.88
C LEU A 121 11.53 -8.87 31.28
N GLU A 122 11.81 -8.11 32.33
CA GLU A 122 11.32 -8.38 33.69
C GLU A 122 9.79 -8.33 33.75
N LEU A 123 9.18 -7.32 33.11
CA LEU A 123 7.73 -7.22 32.96
C LEU A 123 7.15 -8.39 32.16
N LEU A 124 7.79 -8.78 31.05
CA LEU A 124 7.38 -9.93 30.26
C LEU A 124 7.51 -11.24 31.07
N SER A 125 8.58 -11.41 31.84
CA SER A 125 8.73 -12.59 32.71
C SER A 125 7.64 -12.64 33.79
N THR A 126 7.29 -11.48 34.35
CA THR A 126 6.30 -11.37 35.44
C THR A 126 4.86 -11.54 34.94
N TYR A 127 4.53 -11.02 33.77
CA TYR A 127 3.14 -10.93 33.27
C TYR A 127 2.88 -11.70 31.96
N GLY A 128 3.91 -12.11 31.23
CA GLY A 128 3.78 -12.74 29.91
C GLY A 128 3.08 -14.10 29.93
N ALA A 129 3.29 -14.90 30.98
CA ALA A 129 2.59 -16.18 31.15
C ALA A 129 1.09 -16.02 31.51
N ARG A 130 0.66 -14.83 31.91
CA ARG A 130 -0.70 -14.57 32.41
C ARG A 130 -1.71 -14.22 31.30
N HIS A 131 -1.24 -13.97 30.08
CA HIS A 131 -2.07 -13.62 28.91
C HIS A 131 -2.14 -14.72 27.84
N GLY A 132 -1.66 -15.93 28.12
CA GLY A 132 -1.71 -17.10 27.22
C GLY A 132 -2.52 -18.27 27.78
N GLY A 133 -3.72 -18.01 28.29
CA GLY A 133 -4.70 -19.03 28.72
C GLY A 133 -6.04 -18.82 28.03
#